data_AF-A0AA37JHP8-F1
#
_entry.id   AF-A0AA37JHP8-F1
#
_cell.length_a   1.000
_cell.length_b   1.000
_cell.length_c   1.000
_cell.angle_alpha   90.00
_cell.angle_beta   90.00
_cell.angle_gamma   90.00
#
_symmetry.space_group_name_H-M   'P 1'
#
loop_
_entity.id
_entity.type
_entity.pdbx_description
1 polymer ?
#
loop_
_entity_poly.entity_id
_entity_poly.type
_entity_poly.pdbx_seq_one_letter_code
_entity_poly.pdbx_strand_id
1 'polypeptide(L)'
;MEQNSPAKELENFLNFIDQCVQEYKAAYENVNEEDRRLQDLVHAMEFAVDKSERNRVATKFQQSRKYRRQNKDIVKRNERIVKFFEEQKNRDTLNRMRQLLGQQRKEEEYLDGERVYKPRVGKG
;
A
#
# COMPACT_ATOMS: atom_id res chain seq x y z
N MET A 1 7.47 24.30 -11.81
CA MET A 1 6.82 23.08 -11.27
C MET A 1 5.44 23.05 -11.89
N GLU A 2 5.17 22.07 -12.74
CA GLU A 2 3.85 21.89 -13.31
C GLU A 2 2.89 21.57 -12.16
N GLN A 3 1.87 22.40 -11.98
CA GLN A 3 0.94 22.25 -10.88
C GLN A 3 0.00 21.10 -11.25
N ASN A 4 0.02 20.01 -10.48
CA ASN A 4 -0.89 18.89 -10.70
C ASN A 4 -2.34 19.39 -10.70
N SER A 5 -3.16 18.86 -11.60
CA SER A 5 -4.59 19.14 -11.59
C SER A 5 -5.21 18.64 -10.27
N PRO A 6 -6.32 19.24 -9.81
CA PRO A 6 -7.01 18.76 -8.61
C PRO A 6 -7.37 17.27 -8.68
N ALA A 7 -7.79 16.75 -9.84
CA ALA A 7 -8.01 15.32 -10.05
C ALA A 7 -6.72 14.51 -9.85
N LYS A 8 -5.58 15.03 -10.32
CA LYS A 8 -4.30 14.33 -10.19
C LYS A 8 -3.84 14.24 -8.73
N GLU A 9 -4.01 15.30 -7.95
CA GLU A 9 -3.71 15.28 -6.51
C GLU A 9 -4.62 14.32 -5.75
N LEU A 10 -5.92 14.30 -6.06
CA LEU A 10 -6.85 13.36 -5.46
C LEU A 10 -6.53 11.90 -5.83
N GLU A 11 -6.15 11.64 -7.09
CA GLU A 11 -5.66 10.33 -7.51
C GLU A 11 -4.40 9.91 -6.73
N ASN A 12 -3.42 10.80 -6.60
CA ASN A 12 -2.18 10.51 -5.88
C ASN A 12 -2.46 10.15 -4.42
N PHE A 13 -3.37 10.87 -3.77
CA PHE A 13 -3.80 10.56 -2.41
C PHE A 13 -4.46 9.18 -2.31
N LEU A 14 -5.40 8.86 -3.20
CA LEU A 14 -6.09 7.57 -3.19
C LEU A 14 -5.12 6.40 -3.46
N ASN A 15 -4.22 6.56 -4.43
CA ASN A 15 -3.18 5.59 -4.74
C ASN A 15 -2.21 5.39 -3.57
N PHE A 16 -1.87 6.45 -2.83
CA PHE A 16 -1.06 6.35 -1.62
C PHE A 16 -1.72 5.47 -0.56
N ILE A 17 -3.04 5.64 -0.33
CA ILE A 17 -3.77 4.78 0.62
C ILE A 17 -3.75 3.32 0.16
N ASP A 18 -4.00 3.07 -1.13
CA ASP A 18 -3.97 1.71 -1.69
C ASP A 18 -2.57 1.08 -1.56
N GLN A 19 -1.51 1.86 -1.79
CA GLN A 19 -0.12 1.43 -1.59
C GLN A 19 0.16 1.06 -0.12
N CYS A 20 -0.26 1.89 0.83
CA CYS A 20 -0.10 1.59 2.26
C CYS A 20 -0.78 0.27 2.64
N VAL A 21 -1.99 0.01 2.12
CA VAL A 21 -2.73 -1.24 2.36
C VAL A 21 -2.01 -2.44 1.76
N GLN A 22 -1.53 -2.33 0.53
CA GLN A 22 -0.81 -3.42 -0.15
C GLN A 22 0.51 -3.75 0.56
N GLU A 23 1.32 -2.75 0.86
CA GLU A 23 2.59 -2.93 1.57
C GLU A 23 2.38 -3.49 2.98
N TYR A 24 1.35 -3.02 3.69
CA TYR A 24 1.00 -3.55 5.00
C TYR A 24 0.67 -5.04 4.95
N LYS A 25 -0.19 -5.45 4.02
CA LYS A 25 -0.59 -6.85 3.87
C LYS A 25 0.60 -7.75 3.52
N ALA A 26 1.37 -7.37 2.50
CA ALA A 26 2.55 -8.12 2.08
C ALA A 26 3.57 -8.25 3.22
N ALA A 27 3.87 -7.14 3.92
CA ALA A 27 4.81 -7.16 5.04
C ALA A 27 4.29 -7.98 6.23
N TYR A 28 2.98 -7.96 6.50
CA TYR A 28 2.36 -8.75 7.54
C TYR A 28 2.47 -10.26 7.24
N GLU A 29 2.19 -10.66 6.00
CA GLU A 29 2.36 -12.03 5.54
C GLU A 29 3.82 -12.50 5.65
N ASN A 30 4.77 -11.68 5.21
CA ASN A 30 6.21 -11.97 5.32
C ASN A 30 6.67 -12.12 6.77
N VAL A 31 6.13 -11.33 7.71
CA VAL A 31 6.43 -11.51 9.14
C VAL A 31 5.96 -12.88 9.63
N ASN A 32 4.74 -13.28 9.24
CA ASN A 32 4.18 -14.57 9.65
C ASN A 32 4.93 -15.76 9.01
N GLU A 33 5.37 -15.61 7.76
CA GLU A 33 6.22 -16.60 7.10
C GLU A 33 7.58 -16.73 7.80
N GLU A 34 8.25 -15.63 8.11
CA GLU A 34 9.54 -15.67 8.78
C GLU A 34 9.45 -16.14 10.24
N ASP A 35 8.31 -15.94 10.91
CA ASP A 35 8.07 -16.48 12.24
C ASP A 35 7.80 -18.01 12.19
N ARG A 36 7.28 -18.56 11.09
CA ARG A 36 7.23 -20.02 10.84
C ARG A 36 8.61 -20.57 10.49
N ARG A 37 9.32 -19.93 9.56
CA ARG A 37 10.67 -20.29 9.13
C ARG A 37 11.67 -20.32 10.29
N LEU A 38 11.42 -19.52 11.33
CA LEU A 38 12.22 -19.55 12.55
C LEU A 38 12.25 -20.95 13.19
N GLN A 39 11.11 -21.64 13.24
CA GLN A 39 11.03 -23.00 13.79
C GLN A 39 11.86 -23.97 12.94
N ASP A 40 11.74 -23.90 11.62
CA ASP A 40 12.52 -24.73 10.70
C ASP A 40 14.02 -24.52 10.88
N LEU A 41 14.46 -23.27 11.09
CA LEU A 41 15.87 -22.93 11.30
C LEU A 41 16.38 -23.38 12.67
N VAL A 42 15.53 -23.38 13.70
CA VAL A 42 15.87 -23.94 15.02
C VAL A 42 16.06 -25.45 14.90
N HIS A 43 15.13 -26.16 14.27
CA HIS A 43 15.28 -27.59 14.01
C HIS A 43 16.50 -27.91 13.15
N ALA A 44 16.74 -27.15 12.08
CA ALA A 44 17.92 -27.34 11.25
C ALA A 44 19.23 -27.13 12.03
N MET A 45 19.23 -26.28 13.07
CA MET A 45 20.40 -26.08 13.93
C MET A 45 20.58 -27.24 14.92
N GLU A 46 19.48 -27.78 15.45
CA GLU A 46 19.46 -28.95 16.33
C GLU A 46 20.00 -30.21 15.63
N PHE A 47 19.59 -30.45 14.38
CA PHE A 47 19.96 -31.63 13.61
C PHE A 47 21.27 -31.50 12.81
N ALA A 48 21.97 -30.37 12.91
CA ALA A 48 23.21 -30.14 12.16
C ALA A 48 24.34 -31.08 12.63
N VAL A 49 24.92 -31.82 11.68
CA VAL A 49 25.88 -32.91 11.95
C VAL A 49 27.23 -32.36 12.42
N ASP A 50 27.63 -31.19 11.92
CA ASP A 50 28.92 -30.61 12.22
C ASP A 50 28.87 -29.08 12.44
N LYS A 51 30.04 -28.51 12.75
CA LYS A 51 30.21 -27.07 12.94
C LYS A 51 29.92 -26.27 11.65
N SER A 52 30.27 -26.81 10.49
CA SER A 52 30.10 -26.14 9.20
C SER A 52 28.62 -25.97 8.87
N GLU A 53 27.82 -27.02 9.05
CA GLU A 53 26.37 -27.00 8.89
C GLU A 53 25.71 -26.04 9.87
N ARG A 54 26.09 -26.10 11.16
CA ARG A 54 25.60 -25.13 12.17
C ARG A 54 25.88 -23.69 11.75
N ASN A 55 27.07 -23.39 11.24
CA ASN A 55 27.43 -22.05 10.78
C ASN A 55 26.60 -21.59 9.57
N ARG A 56 26.29 -22.51 8.63
CA ARG A 56 25.41 -22.23 7.49
C ARG A 56 23.98 -21.92 7.96
N VAL A 57 23.44 -22.71 8.87
CA VAL A 57 22.10 -22.48 9.45
C VAL A 57 22.07 -21.18 10.24
N ALA A 58 23.09 -20.88 11.04
CA ALA A 58 23.20 -19.62 11.78
C ALA A 58 23.22 -18.39 10.86
N THR A 59 23.88 -18.48 9.69
CA THR A 59 23.85 -17.41 8.68
C THR A 59 22.42 -17.20 8.15
N LYS A 60 21.73 -18.27 7.79
CA LYS A 60 20.32 -18.21 7.34
C LYS A 60 19.40 -17.64 8.42
N PHE A 61 19.60 -18.05 9.67
CA PHE A 61 18.89 -17.52 10.84
C PHE A 61 19.08 -16.01 10.98
N GLN A 62 20.32 -15.53 10.90
CA GLN A 62 20.59 -14.09 11.00
C GLN A 62 19.87 -13.30 9.89
N GLN A 63 19.91 -13.79 8.65
CA GLN A 63 19.24 -13.17 7.51
C GLN A 63 17.72 -13.16 7.69
N SER A 64 17.13 -14.29 8.08
CA SER A 64 15.71 -14.43 8.42
C SER A 64 15.29 -13.37 9.45
N ARG A 65 16.03 -13.24 10.56
CA ARG A 65 15.70 -12.25 11.60
C ARG A 65 15.85 -10.80 11.14
N LYS A 66 16.81 -10.50 10.26
CA LYS A 66 16.94 -9.17 9.64
C LYS A 66 15.75 -8.85 8.74
N TYR A 67 15.39 -9.79 7.86
CA TYR A 67 14.27 -9.64 6.93
C TYR A 67 12.93 -9.50 7.67
N ARG A 68 12.70 -10.33 8.69
CA ARG A 68 11.52 -10.23 9.57
C ARG A 68 11.43 -8.86 10.25
N ARG A 69 12.54 -8.31 10.75
CA ARG A 69 12.55 -6.97 11.37
C ARG A 69 12.18 -5.88 10.37
N GLN A 70 12.76 -5.90 9.16
CA GLN A 70 12.43 -4.93 8.10
C GLN A 70 10.93 -4.96 7.76
N ASN A 71 10.35 -6.15 7.58
CA ASN A 71 8.91 -6.28 7.33
C ASN A 71 8.08 -5.81 8.52
N LYS A 72 8.50 -6.10 9.76
CA LYS A 72 7.79 -5.61 10.96
C LYS A 72 7.80 -4.08 11.06
N ASP A 73 8.88 -3.44 10.62
CA ASP A 73 8.96 -1.98 10.57
C ASP A 73 8.01 -1.40 9.52
N ILE A 74 7.90 -2.03 8.34
CA ILE A 74 6.93 -1.66 7.29
C ILE A 74 5.49 -1.78 7.83
N VAL A 75 5.16 -2.92 8.48
CA VAL A 75 3.87 -3.12 9.14
C VAL A 75 3.56 -1.95 10.07
N LYS A 76 4.49 -1.59 10.97
CA LYS A 76 4.29 -0.49 11.93
C LYS A 76 4.14 0.88 11.28
N ARG A 77 4.85 1.15 10.18
CA ARG A 77 4.74 2.41 9.43
C ARG A 77 3.36 2.59 8.82
N ASN A 78 2.79 1.51 8.28
CA ASN A 78 1.51 1.56 7.56
C ASN A 78 0.29 1.25 8.44
N GLU A 79 0.49 0.61 9.60
CA GLU A 79 -0.58 0.08 10.47
C GLU A 79 -1.65 1.12 10.84
N ARG A 80 -1.25 2.32 11.24
CA ARG A 80 -2.21 3.36 11.65
C ARG A 80 -3.09 3.83 10.50
N ILE A 81 -2.51 3.97 9.30
CA ILE A 81 -3.23 4.38 8.09
C ILE A 81 -4.22 3.29 7.71
N VAL A 82 -3.75 2.03 7.64
CA VAL A 82 -4.60 0.90 7.25
C VAL A 82 -5.75 0.71 8.23
N LYS A 83 -5.48 0.65 9.53
CA LYS A 83 -6.52 0.48 10.56
C LYS A 83 -7.56 1.60 10.55
N PHE A 84 -7.13 2.84 10.30
CA PHE A 84 -8.06 3.96 10.16
C PHE A 84 -9.05 3.71 9.02
N PHE A 85 -8.60 3.24 7.85
CA PHE A 85 -9.46 2.95 6.70
C PHE A 85 -10.15 1.58 6.73
N GLU A 86 -9.84 0.71 7.71
CA GLU A 86 -10.61 -0.51 7.99
C GLU A 86 -11.95 -0.20 8.67
N GLU A 87 -12.04 0.91 9.40
CA GLU A 87 -13.30 1.36 10.00
C GLU A 87 -14.35 1.65 8.91
N GLN A 88 -15.55 1.08 9.06
CA GLN A 88 -16.61 1.14 8.06
C GLN A 88 -16.89 2.57 7.54
N LYS A 89 -16.99 3.54 8.46
CA LYS A 89 -17.26 4.95 8.11
C LYS A 89 -16.15 5.57 7.25
N ASN A 90 -14.90 5.25 7.55
CA ASN A 90 -13.74 5.80 6.84
C ASN A 90 -13.58 5.12 5.48
N ARG A 91 -13.84 3.81 5.42
CA ARG A 91 -13.91 3.06 4.16
C ARG A 91 -14.99 3.60 3.23
N ASP A 92 -16.18 3.89 3.75
CA ASP A 92 -17.28 4.47 2.98
C ASP A 92 -16.91 5.87 2.46
N THR A 93 -16.23 6.67 3.27
CA THR A 93 -15.71 7.98 2.88
C THR A 93 -14.67 7.85 1.76
N LEU A 94 -13.72 6.91 1.88
CA LEU A 94 -12.73 6.64 0.84
C LEU A 94 -13.38 6.22 -0.49
N ASN A 95 -14.43 5.42 -0.44
CA ASN A 95 -15.20 5.05 -1.63
C ASN A 95 -15.90 6.26 -2.27
N ARG A 96 -16.45 7.17 -1.46
CA ARG A 96 -17.02 8.43 -1.96
C ARG A 96 -15.95 9.33 -2.58
N MET A 97 -14.73 9.36 -2.03
CA MET A 97 -13.61 10.08 -2.63
C MET A 97 -13.22 9.51 -4.01
N ARG A 98 -13.26 8.18 -4.19
CA ARG A 98 -13.06 7.55 -5.51
C ARG A 98 -14.14 7.97 -6.52
N GLN A 99 -15.40 8.08 -6.08
CA GLN A 99 -16.49 8.59 -6.92
C GLN A 99 -16.27 10.06 -7.28
N LEU A 100 -15.88 10.89 -6.30
CA LEU A 100 -15.53 12.29 -6.51
C LEU A 100 -14.40 12.46 -7.54
N LEU A 101 -13.36 11.62 -7.48
CA LEU A 101 -12.28 11.64 -8.48
C LEU A 101 -12.82 11.45 -9.90
N GLY A 102 -13.76 10.51 -10.09
CA GLY A 102 -14.39 10.30 -11.39
C GLY A 102 -15.23 11.50 -11.87
N GLN A 103 -15.87 12.23 -10.94
CA GLN A 103 -16.61 13.46 -11.26
C GLN A 103 -15.64 14.60 -11.61
N GLN A 104 -14.58 14.77 -10.82
CA GLN A 104 -13.57 15.81 -11.01
C GLN A 104 -12.85 15.65 -12.36
N ARG A 105 -12.48 14.43 -12.74
CA ARG A 105 -11.88 14.15 -14.06
C ARG A 105 -12.76 14.59 -15.21
N LYS A 106 -14.07 14.29 -15.14
CA LYS A 106 -15.02 14.69 -16.18
C LYS A 106 -15.17 16.20 -16.29
N GLU A 107 -15.16 16.89 -15.15
CA GLU A 107 -15.26 18.36 -15.14
C GLU A 107 -13.98 18.99 -15.69
N GLU A 108 -12.80 18.50 -15.30
CA GLU A 108 -11.52 18.95 -15.85
C GLU A 108 -11.43 18.68 -17.35
N GLU A 109 -11.78 17.48 -17.81
CA GLU A 109 -11.85 17.13 -19.24
C GLU A 109 -12.81 18.06 -20.01
N TYR A 110 -13.94 18.44 -19.42
CA TYR A 110 -14.88 19.40 -20.01
C TYR A 110 -14.31 20.82 -20.08
N LEU A 111 -13.61 21.26 -19.04
CA LEU A 111 -13.03 22.60 -18.96
C LEU A 111 -11.82 22.79 -19.89
N ASP A 112 -11.03 21.74 -20.05
CA ASP A 112 -9.84 21.67 -20.92
C ASP A 112 -10.20 21.37 -22.38
N GLY A 113 -11.40 20.84 -22.64
CA GLY A 113 -11.93 20.56 -23.98
C GLY A 113 -12.41 21.80 -24.75
N GLU A 114 -12.70 21.63 -26.05
CA GLU A 114 -13.27 22.70 -26.88
C GLU A 114 -14.64 23.16 -26.37
N ARG A 115 -14.70 24.40 -25.88
CA ARG A 115 -15.93 25.01 -25.36
C ARG A 115 -16.88 25.37 -26.50
N VAL A 116 -17.90 24.54 -26.73
CA VAL A 116 -18.99 24.85 -27.67
C VAL A 116 -20.11 25.61 -26.96
N TYR A 117 -20.23 26.92 -27.23
CA TYR A 117 -21.33 27.74 -26.71
C TYR A 117 -22.65 27.37 -27.41
N LYS A 118 -23.66 26.94 -26.61
CA LYS A 118 -25.04 26.77 -27.07
C LYS A 118 -25.90 27.92 -26.54
N PRO A 119 -26.43 28.82 -27.40
CA PRO A 119 -27.26 29.95 -26.98
C PRO A 119 -28.49 29.47 -26.20
N ARG A 120 -28.73 30.05 -25.02
CA ARG A 120 -29.88 29.71 -24.14
C ARG A 120 -31.12 30.55 -24.41
N VAL A 121 -30.96 31.65 -25.14
CA VAL A 121 -32.06 32.51 -25.59
C VAL A 121 -32.26 32.20 -27.06
N GLY A 122 -33.46 31.76 -27.43
CA GLY A 122 -33.81 31.51 -28.83
C GLY A 122 -33.50 32.75 -29.67
N LYS A 123 -33.02 32.55 -30.90
CA LYS A 123 -32.85 33.64 -31.87
C LYS A 123 -34.15 34.44 -31.89
N GLY A 124 -34.08 35.68 -31.41
CA GLY A 124 -35.19 36.64 -31.48
C GLY A 124 -35.59 36.91 -32.91
#